data_AF-A0A3R5QUA9-F1
#
_entry.id   AF-A0A3R5QUA9-F1
#
_cell.length_a   1.000
_cell.length_b   1.000
_cell.length_c   1.000
_cell.angle_alpha   90.00
_cell.angle_beta   90.00
_cell.angle_gamma   90.00
#
_symmetry.space_group_name_H-M   'P 1'
#
loop_
_entity.id
_entity.type
_entity.pdbx_description
1 polymer ?
#
loop_
_entity_poly.entity_id
_entity_poly.type
_entity_poly.pdbx_seq_one_letter_code
_entity_poly.pdbx_strand_id
1 'polypeptide(L)'
;MGRPKKKHLFFLPIAIVLVVIYYFSITVNMSNNTSAKRGIRNYINKSSEDSEVEILSSIELGNKRYVLTELDNRLFLLKMDFKIFNRYRIRAADSYFGSEKVEVVEENKKKYLIYYGKIDNPRITTVVIKIDYKPYKVKLEGNRNVIGYCIVENSLSIGDVIATYDYYDDKGNLINKGSSI
;
A
#
# COMPACT_ATOMS: atom_id res chain seq x y z
N MET A 1 9.76 -12.69 57.49
CA MET A 1 9.34 -12.86 56.08
C MET A 1 8.37 -11.74 55.71
N GLY A 2 8.83 -10.68 55.02
CA GLY A 2 7.98 -9.57 54.59
C GLY A 2 7.21 -9.94 53.32
N ARG A 3 5.87 -9.99 53.39
CA ARG A 3 5.01 -10.19 52.20
C ARG A 3 5.23 -9.01 51.23
N PRO A 4 5.60 -9.24 49.95
CA PRO A 4 5.72 -8.16 48.99
C PRO A 4 4.36 -7.46 48.81
N LYS A 5 4.36 -6.13 48.94
CA LYS A 5 3.17 -5.28 48.89
C LYS A 5 2.52 -5.42 47.50
N LYS A 6 1.34 -6.06 47.42
CA LYS A 6 0.52 -6.27 46.20
C LYS A 6 0.03 -4.99 45.48
N LYS A 7 0.53 -3.80 45.84
CA LYS A 7 0.07 -2.51 45.29
C LYS A 7 0.38 -2.33 43.80
N HIS A 8 1.34 -3.08 43.24
CA HIS A 8 1.66 -3.01 41.81
C HIS A 8 0.72 -3.84 40.92
N LEU A 9 -0.08 -4.76 41.47
CA LEU A 9 -0.97 -5.61 40.68
C LEU A 9 -2.21 -4.86 40.16
N PHE A 10 -2.61 -3.76 40.80
CA PHE A 10 -3.80 -2.98 40.44
C PHE A 10 -3.55 -2.01 39.27
N PHE A 11 -2.30 -1.59 39.06
CA PHE A 11 -1.93 -0.69 37.95
C PHE A 11 -1.74 -1.43 36.61
N LEU A 12 -1.44 -2.73 36.66
CA LEU A 12 -1.25 -3.57 35.48
C LEU A 12 -2.46 -3.57 34.52
N PRO A 13 -3.72 -3.79 34.95
CA PRO A 13 -4.86 -3.77 34.04
C PRO A 13 -5.08 -2.39 33.41
N ILE A 14 -4.85 -1.30 34.16
CA ILE A 14 -4.99 0.07 33.65
C ILE A 14 -3.95 0.34 32.55
N ALA A 15 -2.69 -0.06 32.78
CA ALA A 15 -1.63 0.07 31.79
C ALA A 15 -1.95 -0.74 30.52
N ILE A 16 -2.47 -1.96 30.65
CA ILE A 16 -2.90 -2.78 29.51
C ILE A 16 -4.01 -2.08 28.72
N VAL A 17 -5.02 -1.54 29.38
CA VAL A 17 -6.13 -0.81 28.72
C VAL A 17 -5.60 0.41 27.96
N LEU A 18 -4.71 1.20 28.56
CA LEU A 18 -4.10 2.37 27.90
C LEU A 18 -3.28 1.98 26.67
N VAL A 19 -2.50 0.89 26.75
CA VAL A 19 -1.75 0.37 25.60
C VAL A 19 -2.68 -0.06 24.48
N VAL A 20 -3.79 -0.72 24.80
CA VAL A 20 -4.80 -1.11 23.81
C VAL A 20 -5.43 0.13 23.17
N ILE A 21 -5.87 1.12 23.96
CA ILE A 21 -6.44 2.36 23.41
C ILE A 21 -5.44 3.08 22.50
N TYR A 22 -4.19 3.22 22.95
CA TYR A 22 -3.12 3.84 22.16
C TYR A 22 -2.88 3.06 20.85
N TYR A 23 -2.88 1.73 20.90
CA TYR A 23 -2.74 0.92 19.71
C TYR A 23 -3.90 1.13 18.71
N PHE A 24 -5.13 1.20 19.21
CA PHE A 24 -6.32 1.43 18.37
C PHE A 24 -6.40 2.85 17.81
N SER A 25 -5.75 3.83 18.43
CA SER A 25 -5.73 5.23 17.94
C SER A 25 -4.74 5.46 16.80
N ILE A 26 -3.64 4.71 16.75
CA ILE A 26 -2.62 4.84 15.70
C ILE A 26 -2.84 3.91 14.49
N THR A 27 -3.91 3.11 14.51
CA THR A 27 -4.23 2.16 13.44
C THR A 27 -5.49 2.54 12.69
N VAL A 28 -5.50 2.25 11.39
CA VAL A 28 -6.63 2.43 10.48
C VAL A 28 -7.40 1.12 10.38
N ASN A 29 -8.71 1.18 10.60
CA ASN A 29 -9.59 0.03 10.40
C ASN A 29 -9.97 -0.11 8.92
N MET A 30 -9.47 -1.16 8.27
CA MET A 30 -9.76 -1.47 6.86
C MET A 30 -11.00 -2.35 6.67
N SER A 31 -11.72 -2.74 7.74
CA SER A 31 -12.95 -3.54 7.65
C SER A 31 -14.16 -2.74 7.16
N ASN A 32 -14.11 -1.41 7.25
CA ASN A 32 -15.19 -0.51 6.87
C ASN A 32 -14.61 0.64 6.05
N ASN A 33 -15.12 0.82 4.83
CA ASN A 33 -14.63 1.83 3.89
C ASN A 33 -14.66 3.25 4.50
N THR A 34 -15.72 3.61 5.22
CA THR A 34 -15.84 4.94 5.85
C THR A 34 -14.77 5.16 6.93
N SER A 35 -14.52 4.14 7.76
CA SER A 35 -13.48 4.21 8.80
C SER A 35 -12.07 4.23 8.19
N ALA A 36 -11.86 3.46 7.12
CA ALA A 36 -10.61 3.41 6.39
C ALA A 36 -10.29 4.77 5.75
N LYS A 37 -11.23 5.33 4.98
CA LYS A 37 -11.12 6.66 4.36
C LYS A 37 -10.80 7.73 5.39
N ARG A 38 -11.49 7.74 6.55
CA ARG A 38 -11.24 8.71 7.63
C ARG A 38 -9.84 8.54 8.23
N GLY A 39 -9.43 7.31 8.54
CA GLY A 39 -8.11 7.05 9.12
C GLY A 39 -6.97 7.42 8.18
N ILE A 40 -7.14 7.13 6.88
CA ILE A 40 -6.19 7.52 5.82
C ILE A 40 -6.16 9.04 5.67
N ARG A 41 -7.32 9.71 5.61
CA ARG A 41 -7.41 11.18 5.56
C ARG A 41 -6.64 11.81 6.71
N ASN A 42 -6.89 11.38 7.94
CA ASN A 42 -6.23 11.90 9.12
C ASN A 42 -4.71 11.71 9.09
N TYR A 43 -4.23 10.68 8.38
CA TYR A 43 -2.80 10.45 8.19
C TYR A 43 -2.20 11.37 7.12
N ILE A 44 -2.84 11.46 5.95
CA ILE A 44 -2.34 12.21 4.78
C ILE A 44 -2.51 13.73 4.96
N ASN A 45 -3.68 14.18 5.40
CA ASN A 45 -4.05 15.59 5.46
C ASN A 45 -4.63 15.94 6.83
N LYS A 46 -3.73 16.23 7.79
CA LYS A 46 -4.11 16.59 9.17
C LYS A 46 -4.87 17.91 9.29
N SER A 47 -4.95 18.71 8.22
CA SER A 47 -5.35 20.12 8.29
C SER A 47 -6.61 20.49 7.50
N SER A 48 -7.21 19.56 6.75
CA SER A 48 -8.44 19.82 5.98
C SER A 48 -9.48 18.73 6.20
N GLU A 49 -10.67 19.11 6.65
CA GLU A 49 -11.81 18.19 6.81
C GLU A 49 -12.56 17.93 5.49
N ASP A 50 -12.41 18.82 4.51
CA ASP A 50 -13.22 18.85 3.28
C ASP A 50 -12.70 17.93 2.17
N SER A 51 -11.44 17.50 2.23
CA SER A 51 -10.84 16.68 1.16
C SER A 51 -11.35 15.22 1.21
N GLU A 52 -11.95 14.71 0.14
CA GLU A 52 -12.42 13.32 0.06
C GLU A 52 -11.29 12.36 -0.33
N VAL A 53 -11.04 11.36 0.53
CA VAL A 53 -10.13 10.25 0.20
C VAL A 53 -10.92 9.15 -0.48
N GLU A 54 -10.44 8.69 -1.63
CA GLU A 54 -10.91 7.49 -2.30
C GLU A 54 -9.90 6.35 -2.13
N ILE A 55 -10.38 5.15 -1.78
CA ILE A 55 -9.56 3.95 -1.76
C ILE A 55 -9.80 3.24 -3.08
N LEU A 56 -8.77 3.17 -3.91
CA LEU A 56 -8.90 2.72 -5.30
C LEU A 56 -8.69 1.20 -5.41
N SER A 57 -7.59 0.69 -4.85
CA SER A 57 -7.27 -0.74 -4.85
C SER A 57 -6.21 -1.08 -3.80
N SER A 58 -6.00 -2.37 -3.51
CA SER A 58 -5.00 -2.81 -2.52
C SER A 58 -4.49 -4.22 -2.77
N ILE A 59 -3.23 -4.48 -2.40
CA ILE A 59 -2.63 -5.83 -2.37
C ILE A 59 -2.08 -6.13 -0.97
N GLU A 60 -2.00 -7.42 -0.63
CA GLU A 60 -1.32 -7.91 0.58
C GLU A 60 -0.04 -8.67 0.15
N LEU A 61 1.10 -8.29 0.71
CA LEU A 61 2.39 -8.97 0.54
C LEU A 61 2.90 -9.41 1.91
N GLY A 62 2.73 -10.69 2.24
CA GLY A 62 3.08 -11.21 3.55
C GLY A 62 2.24 -10.57 4.66
N ASN A 63 2.90 -9.84 5.56
CA ASN A 63 2.26 -9.13 6.68
C ASN A 63 2.04 -7.64 6.42
N LYS A 64 2.38 -7.17 5.21
CA LYS A 64 2.16 -5.79 4.78
C LYS A 64 1.02 -5.69 3.79
N ARG A 65 0.39 -4.51 3.78
CA ARG A 65 -0.67 -4.15 2.84
C ARG A 65 -0.30 -2.86 2.15
N TYR A 66 -0.45 -2.85 0.83
CA TYR A 66 -0.25 -1.69 -0.01
C TYR A 66 -1.61 -1.22 -0.49
N VAL A 67 -1.92 0.06 -0.30
CA VAL A 67 -3.22 0.62 -0.65
C VAL A 67 -3.01 1.82 -1.55
N LEU A 68 -3.59 1.77 -2.75
CA LEU A 68 -3.63 2.90 -3.65
C LEU A 68 -4.85 3.75 -3.30
N THR A 69 -4.61 5.02 -2.99
CA THR A 69 -5.66 5.98 -2.65
C THR A 69 -5.51 7.26 -3.45
N GLU A 70 -6.61 8.00 -3.59
CA GLU A 70 -6.65 9.31 -4.22
C GLU A 70 -7.16 10.36 -3.24
N LEU A 71 -6.54 11.54 -3.26
CA LEU A 71 -6.97 12.73 -2.52
C LEU A 71 -6.66 13.96 -3.37
N ASP A 72 -7.66 14.79 -3.66
CA ASP A 72 -7.52 16.04 -4.41
C ASP A 72 -6.73 15.86 -5.74
N ASN A 73 -7.10 14.85 -6.53
CA ASN A 73 -6.44 14.43 -7.79
C ASN A 73 -4.97 14.00 -7.65
N ARG A 74 -4.49 13.73 -6.44
CA ARG A 74 -3.17 13.18 -6.17
C ARG A 74 -3.28 11.73 -5.74
N LEU A 75 -2.43 10.88 -6.30
CA LEU A 75 -2.34 9.47 -5.94
C LEU A 75 -1.37 9.27 -4.78
N PHE A 76 -1.70 8.34 -3.90
CA PHE A 76 -0.88 7.94 -2.77
C PHE A 76 -0.78 6.42 -2.74
N LEU A 77 0.45 5.91 -2.64
CA LEU A 77 0.69 4.53 -2.25
C LEU A 77 0.94 4.47 -0.75
N LEU A 78 -0.01 3.90 -0.02
CA LEU A 78 0.11 3.71 1.43
C LEU A 78 0.76 2.37 1.70
N LYS A 79 1.86 2.41 2.45
CA LYS A 79 2.57 1.24 2.95
C LYS A 79 2.12 0.99 4.38
N MET A 80 1.39 -0.10 4.57
CA MET A 80 0.80 -0.44 5.86
C MET A 80 1.42 -1.73 6.41
N ASP A 81 1.73 -1.73 7.70
CA ASP A 81 2.19 -2.91 8.41
C ASP A 81 1.10 -3.43 9.35
N PHE A 82 1.25 -4.71 9.72
CA PHE A 82 0.75 -5.31 10.96
C PHE A 82 -0.79 -5.44 11.00
N LYS A 83 -1.26 -6.69 11.05
CA LYS A 83 -2.68 -7.04 10.95
C LYS A 83 -3.19 -7.61 12.26
N ILE A 84 -3.98 -6.85 13.01
CA ILE A 84 -4.80 -7.37 14.11
C ILE A 84 -6.23 -6.88 13.91
N PHE A 85 -7.20 -7.79 13.75
CA PHE A 85 -8.61 -7.46 13.47
C PHE A 85 -8.84 -6.48 12.31
N ASN A 86 -8.15 -6.67 11.17
CA ASN A 86 -8.19 -5.77 9.99
C ASN A 86 -7.81 -4.31 10.28
N ARG A 87 -7.11 -4.06 11.39
CA ARG A 87 -6.49 -2.78 11.69
C ARG A 87 -5.03 -2.81 11.29
N TYR A 88 -4.63 -1.77 10.57
CA TYR A 88 -3.30 -1.63 10.00
C TYR A 88 -2.67 -0.32 10.44
N ARG A 89 -1.35 -0.30 10.62
CA ARG A 89 -0.61 0.94 10.88
C ARG A 89 -0.03 1.47 9.57
N ILE A 90 -0.38 2.69 9.18
CA ILE A 90 0.28 3.36 8.05
C ILE A 90 1.70 3.73 8.46
N ARG A 91 2.69 3.25 7.70
CA ARG A 91 4.12 3.54 7.91
C ARG A 91 4.62 4.66 7.04
N ALA A 92 4.20 4.66 5.78
CA ALA A 92 4.58 5.64 4.79
C ALA A 92 3.42 5.86 3.82
N ALA A 93 3.42 7.04 3.21
CA ALA A 93 2.53 7.42 2.13
C ALA A 93 3.36 8.12 1.05
N ASP A 94 3.53 7.46 -0.08
CA ASP A 94 4.27 8.03 -1.21
C ASP A 94 3.29 8.71 -2.16
N SER A 95 3.36 10.03 -2.21
CA SER A 95 2.47 10.84 -3.03
C SER A 95 3.08 11.10 -4.41
N TYR A 96 2.27 11.03 -5.47
CA TYR A 96 2.73 11.34 -6.81
C TYR A 96 1.61 11.89 -7.69
N PHE A 97 2.02 12.61 -8.73
CA PHE A 97 1.17 13.04 -9.83
C PHE A 97 1.49 12.18 -11.06
N GLY A 98 0.48 11.87 -11.86
CA GLY A 98 0.65 11.06 -13.07
C GLY A 98 -0.29 9.86 -13.12
N SER A 99 -0.16 9.06 -14.19
CA SER A 99 -0.94 7.86 -14.43
C SER A 99 -0.41 6.69 -13.62
N GLU A 100 0.87 6.32 -13.78
CA GLU A 100 1.42 5.10 -13.19
C GLU A 100 2.82 5.27 -12.58
N LYS A 101 3.11 4.39 -11.62
CA LYS A 101 4.41 4.25 -10.99
C LYS A 101 4.75 2.79 -10.76
N VAL A 102 6.04 2.57 -10.56
CA VAL A 102 6.60 1.28 -10.20
C VAL A 102 7.64 1.46 -9.09
N GLU A 103 7.61 0.55 -8.12
CA GLU A 103 8.53 0.56 -6.99
C GLU A 103 8.99 -0.88 -6.68
N VAL A 104 10.26 -1.05 -6.32
CA VAL A 104 10.77 -2.30 -5.75
C VAL A 104 10.70 -2.22 -4.23
N VAL A 105 10.07 -3.21 -3.61
CA VAL A 105 9.96 -3.34 -2.15
C VAL A 105 10.53 -4.69 -1.69
N GLU A 106 10.90 -4.80 -0.42
CA GLU A 106 11.38 -6.05 0.17
C GLU A 106 10.48 -6.52 1.32
N GLU A 107 9.91 -7.72 1.19
CA GLU A 107 9.10 -8.37 2.22
C GLU A 107 9.57 -9.79 2.48
N ASN A 108 9.78 -10.15 3.75
CA ASN A 108 10.23 -11.49 4.15
C ASN A 108 11.45 -12.00 3.36
N LYS A 109 12.46 -11.14 3.15
CA LYS A 109 13.69 -11.44 2.38
C LYS A 109 13.46 -11.72 0.88
N LYS A 110 12.30 -11.34 0.34
CA LYS A 110 11.98 -11.42 -1.08
C LYS A 110 11.71 -10.01 -1.61
N LYS A 111 12.22 -9.71 -2.80
CA LYS A 111 11.91 -8.47 -3.48
C LYS A 111 10.69 -8.62 -4.40
N TYR A 112 9.87 -7.58 -4.40
CA TYR A 112 8.67 -7.49 -5.19
C TYR A 112 8.72 -6.19 -5.98
N LEU A 113 8.34 -6.25 -7.24
CA LEU A 113 8.07 -5.08 -8.06
C LEU A 113 6.58 -4.80 -7.99
N ILE A 114 6.21 -3.65 -7.45
CA ILE A 114 4.82 -3.21 -7.35
C ILE A 114 4.59 -2.19 -8.46
N TYR A 115 3.59 -2.45 -9.29
CA TYR A 115 3.06 -1.51 -10.27
C TYR A 115 1.74 -0.96 -9.76
N TYR A 116 1.53 0.35 -9.86
CA TYR A 116 0.32 0.98 -9.34
C TYR A 116 0.01 2.28 -10.07
N GLY A 117 -1.28 2.60 -10.18
CA GLY A 117 -1.71 3.83 -10.85
C GLY A 117 -3.11 3.77 -11.45
N LYS A 118 -3.39 4.76 -12.31
CA LYS A 118 -4.55 4.89 -13.17
C LYS A 118 -4.17 4.55 -14.61
N ILE A 119 -4.91 3.62 -15.19
CA ILE A 119 -4.82 3.20 -16.58
C ILE A 119 -6.13 3.56 -17.28
N ASP A 120 -6.07 4.40 -18.31
CA ASP A 120 -7.30 4.86 -19.00
C ASP A 120 -8.00 3.75 -19.80
N ASN A 121 -7.25 2.72 -20.21
CA ASN A 121 -7.75 1.62 -21.03
C ASN A 121 -8.08 0.37 -20.18
N PRO A 122 -9.37 0.05 -19.95
CA PRO A 122 -9.77 -1.09 -19.13
C PRO A 122 -9.49 -2.46 -19.77
N ARG A 123 -9.06 -2.51 -21.03
CA ARG A 123 -8.66 -3.77 -21.68
C ARG A 123 -7.29 -4.25 -21.22
N ILE A 124 -6.49 -3.40 -20.60
CA ILE A 124 -5.16 -3.75 -20.13
C ILE A 124 -5.29 -4.60 -18.87
N THR A 125 -4.83 -5.85 -18.95
CA THR A 125 -4.86 -6.82 -17.84
C THR A 125 -3.46 -7.24 -17.40
N THR A 126 -2.44 -6.92 -18.20
CA THR A 126 -1.05 -7.30 -17.95
C THR A 126 -0.12 -6.16 -18.35
N VAL A 127 0.89 -5.92 -17.52
CA VAL A 127 2.00 -5.01 -17.83
C VAL A 127 3.30 -5.79 -17.80
N VAL A 128 4.11 -5.66 -18.85
CA VAL A 128 5.50 -6.11 -18.84
C VAL A 128 6.37 -4.90 -18.60
N ILE A 129 7.04 -4.88 -17.45
CA ILE A 129 7.89 -3.80 -16.98
C ILE A 129 9.32 -4.22 -17.24
N LYS A 130 10.09 -3.40 -17.96
CA LYS A 130 11.49 -3.68 -18.25
C LYS A 130 12.39 -2.76 -17.44
N ILE A 131 13.22 -3.35 -16.59
CA ILE A 131 14.25 -2.67 -15.79
C ILE A 131 15.58 -3.24 -16.24
N ASP A 132 16.53 -2.41 -16.68
CA ASP A 132 17.81 -2.85 -17.24
C ASP A 132 17.64 -3.95 -18.30
N TYR A 133 16.65 -3.77 -19.18
CA TYR A 133 16.25 -4.71 -20.24
C TYR A 133 15.71 -6.08 -19.76
N LYS A 134 15.59 -6.31 -18.45
CA LYS A 134 14.97 -7.52 -17.90
C LYS A 134 13.45 -7.35 -17.79
N PRO A 135 12.64 -8.23 -18.40
CA PRO A 135 11.19 -8.13 -18.36
C PRO A 135 10.59 -8.75 -17.09
N TYR A 136 9.70 -8.02 -16.45
CA TYR A 136 8.93 -8.43 -15.28
C TYR A 136 7.44 -8.32 -15.59
N LYS A 137 6.74 -9.45 -15.52
CA LYS A 137 5.31 -9.53 -15.88
C LYS A 137 4.45 -9.34 -14.64
N VAL A 138 3.67 -8.27 -14.63
CA VAL A 138 2.68 -7.97 -13.59
C VAL A 138 1.28 -8.18 -14.15
N LYS A 139 0.47 -8.99 -13.45
CA LYS A 139 -0.97 -9.10 -13.71
C LYS A 139 -1.68 -8.01 -12.93
N LEU A 140 -2.67 -7.38 -13.57
CA LEU A 140 -3.49 -6.35 -12.97
C LEU A 140 -4.86 -6.92 -12.63
N GLU A 141 -5.36 -6.56 -11.45
CA GLU A 141 -6.72 -6.86 -11.03
C GLU A 141 -7.55 -5.57 -11.05
N GLY A 142 -8.73 -5.63 -11.67
CA GLY A 142 -9.70 -4.53 -11.71
C GLY A 142 -9.61 -3.66 -12.96
N ASN A 143 -10.41 -2.58 -12.96
CA ASN A 143 -10.55 -1.65 -14.07
C ASN A 143 -10.12 -0.25 -13.66
N ARG A 144 -9.36 0.40 -14.54
CA ARG A 144 -8.78 1.76 -14.44
C ARG A 144 -7.82 2.01 -13.29
N ASN A 145 -8.18 1.73 -12.04
CA ASN A 145 -7.27 1.92 -10.92
C ASN A 145 -6.65 0.59 -10.53
N VAL A 146 -5.35 0.47 -10.69
CA VAL A 146 -4.68 -0.82 -10.60
C VAL A 146 -3.53 -0.78 -9.62
N ILE A 147 -3.37 -1.89 -8.93
CA ILE A 147 -2.16 -2.23 -8.21
C ILE A 147 -1.90 -3.72 -8.45
N GLY A 148 -0.68 -4.05 -8.80
CA GLY A 148 -0.26 -5.41 -9.10
C GLY A 148 1.19 -5.60 -8.71
N TYR A 149 1.62 -6.86 -8.63
CA TYR A 149 3.01 -7.15 -8.30
C TYR A 149 3.54 -8.41 -8.97
N CYS A 150 4.86 -8.52 -9.01
CA CYS A 150 5.56 -9.77 -9.26
C CYS A 150 6.82 -9.88 -8.38
N ILE A 151 7.32 -11.10 -8.21
CA ILE A 151 8.60 -11.35 -7.53
C ILE A 151 9.74 -10.96 -8.49
N VAL A 152 10.80 -10.36 -7.94
CA VAL A 152 11.98 -9.96 -8.72
C VAL A 152 13.28 -10.47 -8.09
N GLU A 153 14.38 -10.33 -8.83
CA GLU A 153 15.71 -10.70 -8.35
C GLU A 153 16.14 -9.82 -7.17
N ASN A 154 16.87 -10.41 -6.22
CA ASN A 154 17.37 -9.68 -5.04
C ASN A 154 18.45 -8.63 -5.37
N SER A 155 18.96 -8.62 -6.61
CA SER A 155 19.94 -7.65 -7.11
C SER A 155 19.34 -6.26 -7.34
N LEU A 156 18.02 -6.14 -7.59
CA LEU A 156 17.37 -4.86 -7.82
C LEU A 156 17.35 -4.00 -6.55
N SER A 157 17.71 -2.72 -6.67
CA SER A 157 17.64 -1.75 -5.56
C SER A 157 16.19 -1.51 -5.13
N ILE A 158 15.98 -1.28 -3.82
CA ILE A 158 14.67 -0.91 -3.26
C ILE A 158 14.39 0.55 -3.59
N GLY A 159 13.13 0.87 -3.92
CA GLY A 159 12.65 2.22 -4.23
C GLY A 159 12.13 2.36 -5.66
N ASP A 160 11.96 3.62 -6.08
CA ASP A 160 11.50 3.99 -7.42
C ASP A 160 12.49 3.49 -8.48
N VAL A 161 11.97 2.97 -9.60
CA VAL A 161 12.79 2.46 -10.70
C VAL A 161 12.40 3.10 -12.04
N ILE A 162 13.41 3.36 -12.85
CA ILE A 162 13.24 3.77 -14.24
C ILE A 162 12.95 2.52 -15.06
N ALA A 163 11.83 2.53 -15.78
CA ALA A 163 11.35 1.36 -16.50
C ALA A 163 10.62 1.74 -17.79
N THR A 164 10.58 0.80 -18.72
CA THR A 164 9.66 0.86 -19.87
C THR A 164 8.54 -0.14 -19.70
N TYR A 165 7.36 0.17 -20.22
CA TYR A 165 6.14 -0.60 -20.06
C TYR A 165 5.64 -1.08 -21.42
N ASP A 166 5.29 -2.36 -21.51
CA ASP A 166 4.48 -2.90 -22.59
C ASP A 166 3.15 -3.39 -21.98
N TYR A 167 2.04 -2.88 -22.47
CA TYR A 167 0.70 -3.14 -21.94
C TYR A 167 -0.03 -4.16 -22.80
N TYR A 168 -0.61 -5.18 -22.19
CA TYR A 168 -1.27 -6.28 -22.89
C TYR A 168 -2.71 -6.49 -22.43
N ASP A 169 -3.56 -6.94 -23.35
CA ASP A 169 -4.90 -7.43 -23.03
C ASP A 169 -4.90 -8.87 -22.48
N ASP A 170 -6.09 -9.36 -22.14
CA ASP A 170 -6.33 -10.72 -21.66
C ASP A 170 -5.97 -11.82 -22.67
N LYS A 171 -5.90 -11.47 -23.97
CA LYS A 171 -5.50 -12.37 -25.07
C LYS A 171 -4.00 -12.30 -25.36
N GLY A 172 -3.25 -11.43 -24.67
CA GLY A 172 -1.82 -11.24 -24.88
C GLY A 172 -1.48 -10.35 -26.09
N ASN A 173 -2.44 -9.60 -26.62
CA ASN A 173 -2.16 -8.60 -27.65
C ASN A 173 -1.57 -7.35 -27.01
N LEU A 174 -0.54 -6.79 -27.64
CA LEU A 174 0.03 -5.51 -27.23
C LEU A 174 -0.96 -4.38 -27.51
N ILE A 175 -1.30 -3.61 -26.48
CA ILE A 175 -2.26 -2.50 -26.52
C ILE A 175 -1.54 -1.16 -26.58
N ASN A 176 -0.50 -0.97 -25.77
CA ASN A 176 0.23 0.28 -25.68
C ASN A 176 1.67 0.06 -25.21
N LYS A 177 2.52 1.08 -25.35
CA LYS A 177 3.84 1.17 -24.72
C LYS A 177 3.98 2.46 -23.92
N GLY A 178 4.78 2.43 -22.87
CA GLY A 178 5.07 3.60 -22.03
C GLY A 178 6.46 3.56 -21.41
N SER A 179 6.79 4.59 -20.63
CA SER A 179 8.05 4.68 -19.88
C SER A 179 7.90 5.57 -18.65
N SER A 180 8.56 5.22 -17.54
CA SER A 180 8.80 6.17 -16.45
C SER A 180 10.05 6.96 -16.79
N ILE A 181 9.91 8.28 -16.86
CA ILE A 181 11.02 9.24 -16.94
C ILE A 181 11.09 9.92 -15.58
#